data_AF-A0A2H0C212-F1
#
_entry.id   AF-A0A2H0C212-F1
#
_cell.length_a   1.000
_cell.length_b   1.000
_cell.length_c   1.000
_cell.angle_alpha   90.00
_cell.angle_beta   90.00
_cell.angle_gamma   90.00
#
_symmetry.space_group_name_H-M   'P 1'
#
loop_
_entity.id
_entity.type
_entity.pdbx_description
1 polymer ?
#
loop_
_entity_poly.entity_id
_entity_poly.type
_entity_poly.pdbx_seq_one_letter_code
_entity_poly.pdbx_strand_id
1 'polypeptide(L)'
;MPRPRIPRCLRFNPNVYYFKPQGIPLRELEEVVLLPDELEALKLHEVDGLEQTEAAEKMKISQPTFARILSSVIKKVAQAIIKGKAIKIEEK
;
A
#
# COMPACT_ATOMS: atom_id res chain seq x y z
N MET A 1 6.61 14.89 20.95
CA MET A 1 6.92 13.44 20.84
C MET A 1 6.09 12.85 19.71
N PRO A 2 6.66 12.04 18.79
CA PRO A 2 5.86 11.34 17.80
C PRO A 2 4.96 10.33 18.53
N ARG A 3 3.66 10.41 18.29
CA ARG A 3 2.69 9.47 18.87
C ARG A 3 3.07 8.04 18.44
N PRO A 4 3.16 7.07 19.38
CA PRO A 4 3.43 5.69 19.03
C PRO A 4 2.47 5.21 17.94
N ARG A 5 3.00 4.57 16.90
CA ARG A 5 2.15 4.01 15.85
C ARG A 5 1.36 2.85 16.46
N ILE A 6 0.04 2.91 16.32
CA ILE A 6 -0.86 1.83 16.76
C ILE A 6 -0.48 0.57 15.97
N PRO A 7 -0.24 -0.58 16.63
CA PRO A 7 0.02 -1.84 15.95
C PRO A 7 -1.19 -2.21 15.08
N ARG A 8 -0.93 -2.54 13.81
CA ARG A 8 -1.97 -2.81 12.80
C ARG A 8 -2.01 -4.30 12.47
N CYS A 9 -3.20 -4.81 12.17
CA CYS A 9 -3.35 -6.21 11.76
C CYS A 9 -3.11 -6.34 10.25
N LEU A 10 -2.02 -7.00 9.87
CA LEU A 10 -1.66 -7.23 8.47
C LEU A 10 -1.73 -8.74 8.19
N ARG A 11 -2.68 -9.16 7.36
CA ARG A 11 -2.96 -10.57 7.10
C ARG A 11 -2.50 -11.01 5.72
N PHE A 12 -2.48 -10.10 4.76
CA PHE A 12 -2.01 -10.37 3.42
C PHE A 12 -0.49 -10.51 3.39
N ASN A 13 -0.02 -11.49 2.62
CA ASN A 13 1.40 -11.70 2.36
C ASN A 13 1.59 -11.87 0.84
N PRO A 14 2.25 -10.91 0.17
CA PRO A 14 2.43 -10.98 -1.27
C PRO A 14 3.49 -12.02 -1.65
N ASN A 15 3.32 -12.67 -2.80
CA ASN A 15 4.35 -13.54 -3.39
C ASN A 15 5.33 -12.76 -4.28
N VAL A 16 4.97 -11.54 -4.67
CA VAL A 16 5.74 -10.68 -5.57
C VAL A 16 5.92 -9.33 -4.89
N TYR A 17 7.18 -8.91 -4.75
CA TYR A 17 7.54 -7.66 -4.06
C TYR A 17 7.96 -6.53 -5.00
N TYR A 18 8.03 -6.79 -6.31
CA TYR A 18 8.48 -5.82 -7.29
C TYR A 18 7.61 -5.84 -8.54
N PHE A 19 7.15 -4.66 -8.96
CA PHE A 19 6.44 -4.42 -10.21
C PHE A 19 7.17 -3.31 -10.96
N LYS A 20 7.36 -3.46 -12.27
CA LYS A 20 8.05 -2.44 -13.08
C LYS A 20 7.54 -2.43 -14.52
N PRO A 21 7.65 -1.30 -15.23
CA PRO A 21 7.39 -1.26 -16.66
C PRO A 21 8.28 -2.26 -17.43
N GLN A 22 7.71 -2.83 -18.48
CA GLN A 22 8.40 -3.77 -19.35
C GLN A 22 9.48 -3.04 -20.17
N GLY A 23 10.61 -3.71 -20.43
CA GLY A 23 11.66 -3.19 -21.31
C GLY A 23 12.70 -2.26 -20.67
N ILE A 24 12.49 -1.79 -19.43
CA ILE A 24 13.45 -0.90 -18.73
C ILE A 24 14.12 -1.64 -17.56
N PRO A 25 15.46 -1.67 -17.46
CA PRO A 25 16.16 -2.25 -16.31
C PRO A 25 15.82 -1.53 -15.00
N LEU A 26 15.69 -2.27 -13.89
CA LEU A 26 15.29 -1.69 -12.60
C LEU A 26 16.24 -0.58 -12.11
N ARG A 27 17.54 -0.75 -12.36
CA ARG A 27 18.60 0.22 -11.98
C ARG A 27 18.44 1.61 -12.62
N GLU A 28 17.63 1.71 -13.68
CA GLU A 28 17.37 2.95 -14.43
C GLU A 28 16.01 3.56 -14.04
N LEU A 29 15.26 2.91 -13.16
CA LEU A 29 13.94 3.36 -12.74
C LEU A 29 13.98 3.99 -11.35
N GLU A 30 13.26 5.09 -11.19
CA GLU A 30 12.88 5.54 -9.85
C GLU A 30 11.88 4.56 -9.24
N GLU A 31 11.97 4.35 -7.93
CA GLU A 31 11.10 3.43 -7.20
C GLU A 31 10.07 4.20 -6.34
N VAL A 32 8.87 3.64 -6.23
CA VAL A 32 7.86 4.01 -5.24
C VAL A 32 7.71 2.84 -4.29
N VAL A 33 7.89 3.10 -3.00
CA VAL A 33 7.79 2.08 -1.95
C VAL A 33 6.38 2.06 -1.36
N LEU A 34 5.72 0.91 -1.46
CA LEU A 34 4.49 0.60 -0.75
C LEU A 34 4.82 -0.09 0.57
N LEU A 35 4.26 0.44 1.64
CA LEU A 35 4.38 -0.14 2.97
C LEU A 35 3.43 -1.34 3.12
N PRO A 36 3.68 -2.26 4.08
CA PRO A 36 2.83 -3.44 4.26
C PRO A 36 1.38 -3.10 4.64
N ASP A 37 1.18 -2.00 5.37
CA ASP A 37 -0.13 -1.46 5.75
C ASP A 37 -0.89 -0.85 4.57
N GLU A 38 -0.19 -0.17 3.67
CA GLU A 38 -0.72 0.36 2.42
C GLU A 38 -1.21 -0.76 1.51
N LEU A 39 -0.47 -1.85 1.42
CA LEU A 39 -0.86 -3.01 0.62
C LEU A 39 -2.09 -3.71 1.19
N GLU A 40 -2.15 -3.91 2.51
CA GLU A 40 -3.33 -4.50 3.18
C GLU A 40 -4.58 -3.63 2.94
N ALA A 41 -4.46 -2.31 3.09
CA ALA A 41 -5.57 -1.38 2.87
C ALA A 41 -6.07 -1.41 1.43
N LEU A 42 -5.15 -1.42 0.46
CA LEU A 42 -5.48 -1.52 -0.96
C LEU A 42 -6.22 -2.83 -1.27
N LYS A 43 -5.74 -3.95 -0.71
CA LYS A 43 -6.35 -5.26 -0.89
C LYS A 43 -7.77 -5.32 -0.29
N LEU A 44 -7.93 -4.86 0.95
CA LEU A 44 -9.23 -4.93 1.64
C LEU A 44 -10.30 -4.06 0.99
N HIS A 45 -9.95 -2.87 0.48
CA HIS A 45 -10.93 -1.96 -0.11
C HIS A 45 -11.12 -2.18 -1.61
N GLU A 46 -10.05 -2.11 -2.40
CA GLU A 46 -10.14 -2.11 -3.86
C GLU A 46 -10.29 -3.53 -4.46
N VAL A 47 -9.80 -4.57 -3.77
CA VAL A 47 -9.84 -5.95 -4.27
C VAL A 47 -10.95 -6.77 -3.61
N ASP A 48 -11.06 -6.73 -2.28
CA ASP A 48 -12.10 -7.46 -1.54
C ASP A 48 -13.45 -6.72 -1.54
N GLY A 49 -13.49 -5.43 -1.92
CA GLY A 49 -14.71 -4.63 -2.00
C GLY A 49 -15.33 -4.27 -0.65
N LEU A 50 -14.55 -4.29 0.45
CA LEU A 50 -15.06 -3.95 1.78
C LEU A 50 -15.23 -2.43 1.94
N GLU A 51 -16.25 -2.02 2.68
CA GLU A 51 -16.40 -0.62 3.10
C GLU A 51 -15.23 -0.17 3.97
N GLN A 52 -14.89 1.13 3.93
CA GLN A 52 -13.72 1.65 4.66
C GLN A 52 -13.81 1.43 6.18
N THR A 53 -15.02 1.45 6.73
CA THR A 53 -15.29 1.14 8.14
C THR A 53 -14.92 -0.32 8.45
N GLU A 54 -15.40 -1.27 7.66
CA GLU A 54 -15.14 -2.70 7.85
C GLU A 54 -13.64 -3.04 7.67
N ALA A 55 -13.01 -2.44 6.67
CA ALA A 55 -11.58 -2.63 6.43
C ALA A 55 -10.72 -2.05 7.57
N ALA A 56 -11.11 -0.89 8.12
CA ALA A 56 -10.44 -0.28 9.28
C ALA A 56 -10.56 -1.18 10.53
N GLU A 57 -11.73 -1.76 10.77
CA GLU A 57 -11.96 -2.71 11.86
C GLU A 57 -11.08 -3.96 11.72
N LYS A 58 -11.00 -4.54 10.52
CA LYS A 58 -10.12 -5.70 10.24
C LYS A 58 -8.64 -5.39 10.51
N MET A 59 -8.20 -4.17 10.20
CA MET A 59 -6.84 -3.68 10.47
C MET A 59 -6.63 -3.22 11.92
N LYS A 60 -7.68 -3.17 12.75
CA LYS A 60 -7.68 -2.66 14.13
C LYS A 60 -7.23 -1.20 14.24
N ILE A 61 -7.67 -0.36 13.31
CA ILE A 61 -7.38 1.08 13.29
C ILE A 61 -8.68 1.89 13.12
N SER A 62 -8.62 3.20 13.35
CA SER A 62 -9.77 4.07 13.11
C SER A 62 -10.00 4.29 11.61
N GLN A 63 -11.27 4.48 11.22
CA GLN A 63 -11.66 4.74 9.83
C GLN A 63 -10.92 5.95 9.20
N PRO A 64 -10.70 7.09 9.91
CA PRO A 64 -9.88 8.18 9.37
C PRO A 64 -8.41 7.79 9.15
N THR A 65 -7.86 6.89 9.96
CA THR A 65 -6.49 6.39 9.76
C THR A 65 -6.43 5.49 8.53
N PHE A 66 -7.42 4.60 8.36
CA PHE A 66 -7.54 3.76 7.18
C PHE A 66 -7.66 4.59 5.90
N ALA A 67 -8.55 5.59 5.88
CA ALA A 67 -8.73 6.48 4.73
C ALA A 67 -7.44 7.20 4.33
N ARG A 68 -6.62 7.62 5.30
CA ARG A 68 -5.30 8.24 5.04
C ARG A 68 -4.30 7.26 4.42
N ILE A 69 -4.27 6.01 4.90
CA ILE A 69 -3.41 4.96 4.33
C ILE A 69 -3.86 4.65 2.90
N LEU A 70 -5.16 4.45 2.69
CA LEU A 70 -5.74 4.17 1.38
C LEU A 70 -5.44 5.29 0.37
N SER A 71 -5.62 6.55 0.77
CA SER A 71 -5.27 7.70 -0.08
C SER A 71 -3.78 7.76 -0.42
N SER A 72 -2.90 7.41 0.54
CA SER A 72 -1.46 7.34 0.33
C SER A 72 -1.08 6.30 -0.73
N VAL A 73 -1.61 5.07 -0.58
CA VAL A 73 -1.30 3.98 -1.52
C VAL A 73 -1.83 4.25 -2.92
N ILE A 74 -3.07 4.76 -3.06
CA ILE A 74 -3.64 5.12 -4.37
C ILE A 74 -2.78 6.18 -5.06
N LYS A 75 -2.35 7.22 -4.31
CA LYS A 75 -1.48 8.27 -4.86
C LYS A 75 -0.13 7.71 -5.32
N LYS A 76 0.47 6.80 -4.55
CA LYS A 76 1.74 6.15 -4.88
C LYS A 76 1.63 5.28 -6.12
N VAL A 77 0.59 4.44 -6.20
CA VAL A 77 0.32 3.58 -7.35
C VAL A 77 0.05 4.43 -8.60
N ALA A 78 -0.81 5.44 -8.51
CA ALA A 78 -1.08 6.36 -9.60
C ALA A 78 0.20 7.07 -10.08
N GLN A 79 1.03 7.56 -9.15
CA GLN A 79 2.31 8.17 -9.48
C GLN A 79 3.24 7.20 -10.20
N ALA A 80 3.30 5.93 -9.76
CA ALA A 80 4.14 4.94 -10.39
C ALA A 80 3.70 4.61 -11.82
N ILE A 81 2.38 4.45 -12.02
CA ILE A 81 1.81 4.18 -13.35
C ILE A 81 2.02 5.38 -14.28
N ILE A 82 1.67 6.60 -13.85
CA ILE A 82 1.73 7.80 -14.71
C ILE A 82 3.18 8.20 -15.04
N LYS A 83 4.10 8.06 -14.09
CA LYS A 83 5.51 8.46 -14.27
C LYS A 83 6.42 7.32 -14.72
N GLY A 84 5.88 6.11 -14.93
CA GLY A 84 6.65 4.94 -15.34
C GLY A 84 7.67 4.48 -14.29
N LYS A 85 7.35 4.58 -13.00
CA LYS A 85 8.23 4.14 -11.91
C LYS A 85 8.04 2.65 -11.59
N ALA A 86 9.07 2.05 -11.00
CA ALA A 86 8.91 0.75 -10.38
C ALA A 86 8.16 0.88 -9.03
N ILE A 87 7.38 -0.14 -8.68
CA ILE A 87 6.73 -0.28 -7.38
C ILE A 87 7.46 -1.37 -6.62
N LYS A 88 8.02 -1.00 -5.47
CA LYS A 88 8.60 -1.91 -4.49
C LYS A 88 7.64 -2.08 -3.33
N ILE A 89 7.40 -3.30 -2.90
CA ILE A 89 6.66 -3.61 -1.69
C ILE A 89 7.68 -3.89 -0.59
N GLU A 90 7.54 -3.23 0.55
CA GLU A 90 8.38 -3.47 1.72
C GLU A 90 7.98 -4.78 2.44
N GLU A 91 8.96 -5.52 2.95
CA GLU A 91 8.73 -6.72 3.75
C GLU A 91 8.30 -6.35 5.18
N LYS A 92 7.54 -7.24 5.84
CA LYS A 92 7.01 -7.02 7.18
C LYS A 92 8.07 -7.10 8.28
#